data_AF-A0A7C4DKF5-F1
#
_entry.id   AF-A0A7C4DKF5-F1
#
_cell.length_a   1.000
_cell.length_b   1.000
_cell.length_c   1.000
_cell.angle_alpha   90.00
_cell.angle_beta   90.00
_cell.angle_gamma   90.00
#
_symmetry.space_group_name_H-M   'P 1'
#
loop_
_entity.id
_entity.type
_entity.pdbx_description
1 polymer ?
#
loop_
_entity_poly.entity_id
_entity_poly.type
_entity_poly.pdbx_seq_one_letter_code
_entity_poly.pdbx_strand_id
1 'polypeptide(L)'
;MAQLCLCLTGKTLAENLRALDMYRGRIDLAELRADCLDPNEVLHIRSFPERAGIPTILSVRRRADGGYFEDGEGARLVVFAKGLAFASRDRRLNFAYVDIEQDFRIPALEEAART
;
A
#
# COMPACT_ATOMS: atom_id res chain seq x y z
N MET A 1 15.79 -9.87 14.60
CA MET A 1 14.54 -10.63 14.80
C MET A 1 13.69 -10.42 13.55
N ALA A 2 12.99 -11.44 13.05
CA ALA A 2 12.12 -11.27 11.90
C ALA A 2 10.88 -10.43 12.28
N GLN A 3 10.38 -9.61 11.34
CA GLN A 3 9.15 -8.84 11.53
C GLN A 3 7.94 -9.63 11.01
N LEU A 4 6.79 -9.52 11.68
CA LEU A 4 5.53 -10.10 11.25
C LEU A 4 4.67 -9.05 10.53
N CYS A 5 4.41 -9.28 9.24
CA CYS A 5 3.57 -8.43 8.41
C CYS A 5 2.16 -9.03 8.25
N LEU A 6 1.12 -8.22 8.46
CA LEU A 6 -0.25 -8.58 8.11
C LEU A 6 -0.60 -8.12 6.69
N CYS A 7 -0.95 -9.04 5.79
CA CYS A 7 -1.48 -8.71 4.48
C CYS A 7 -2.97 -8.33 4.59
N LEU A 8 -3.30 -7.10 4.21
CA LEU A 8 -4.64 -6.53 4.27
C LEU A 8 -5.30 -6.59 2.88
N THR A 9 -6.31 -7.44 2.74
CA THR A 9 -6.97 -7.77 1.45
C THR A 9 -8.46 -7.44 1.40
N GLY A 10 -8.96 -6.64 2.35
CA GLY A 10 -10.34 -6.16 2.36
C GLY A 10 -10.63 -5.24 1.18
N LYS A 11 -11.91 -5.12 0.80
CA LYS A 11 -12.38 -4.29 -0.30
C LYS A 11 -12.37 -2.81 0.03
N THR A 12 -12.46 -2.47 1.31
CA THR A 12 -12.44 -1.10 1.80
C THR A 12 -11.32 -0.83 2.80
N LEU A 13 -10.89 0.42 2.89
CA LEU A 13 -9.93 0.87 3.91
C LEU A 13 -10.49 0.61 5.32
N ALA A 14 -11.81 0.73 5.50
CA ALA A 14 -12.46 0.44 6.79
C ALA A 14 -12.37 -1.04 7.19
N GLU A 15 -12.57 -1.97 6.24
CA GLU A 15 -12.34 -3.40 6.48
C GLU A 15 -10.89 -3.70 6.85
N ASN A 16 -9.96 -3.11 6.10
CA ASN A 16 -8.53 -3.30 6.33
C ASN A 16 -8.10 -2.75 7.70
N LEU A 17 -8.63 -1.60 8.15
CA LEU A 17 -8.38 -1.08 9.49
C LEU A 17 -8.99 -1.96 10.59
N ARG A 18 -10.20 -2.51 10.40
CA ARG A 18 -10.79 -3.46 11.35
C ARG A 18 -9.94 -4.72 11.50
N ALA A 19 -9.44 -5.27 10.39
CA ALA A 19 -8.52 -6.40 10.43
C ALA A 19 -7.22 -6.03 11.13
N LEU A 20 -6.65 -4.86 10.82
CA LEU A 20 -5.45 -4.36 11.47
C LEU A 20 -5.59 -4.28 13.00
N ASP A 21 -6.70 -3.71 13.49
CA ASP A 21 -6.94 -3.55 14.93
C ASP A 21 -7.08 -4.90 15.65
N MET A 22 -7.66 -5.91 14.99
CA MET A 22 -7.77 -7.27 15.53
C MET A 22 -6.40 -7.91 15.81
N TYR A 23 -5.38 -7.57 15.03
CA TYR A 23 -4.05 -8.18 15.11
C TYR A 23 -2.95 -7.23 15.63
N ARG A 24 -3.28 -5.98 15.98
CA ARG A 24 -2.33 -4.91 16.31
C ARG A 24 -1.27 -5.28 17.36
N GLY A 25 -1.63 -6.09 18.36
CA GLY A 25 -0.70 -6.55 19.40
C GLY A 25 0.18 -7.75 19.01
N ARG A 26 0.08 -8.23 17.76
CA ARG A 26 0.76 -9.44 17.27
C ARG A 26 1.66 -9.19 16.08
N ILE A 27 1.57 -8.03 15.43
CA ILE A 27 2.21 -7.72 14.15
C ILE A 27 3.13 -6.50 14.31
N ASP A 28 4.16 -6.41 13.46
CA ASP A 28 5.11 -5.29 13.46
C ASP A 28 4.78 -4.25 12.37
N LEU A 29 4.11 -4.69 11.31
CA LEU A 29 3.74 -3.89 10.14
C LEU A 29 2.55 -4.51 9.40
N ALA A 30 1.99 -3.78 8.45
CA ALA A 30 0.93 -4.27 7.58
C ALA A 30 1.17 -3.90 6.10
N GLU A 31 0.72 -4.76 5.19
CA GLU A 31 0.72 -4.52 3.76
C GLU A 31 -0.71 -4.18 3.31
N LEU A 32 -0.91 -2.98 2.77
CA LEU A 32 -2.16 -2.64 2.08
C LEU A 32 -2.07 -3.09 0.62
N ARG A 33 -2.84 -4.13 0.28
CA ARG A 33 -3.00 -4.61 -1.09
C ARG A 33 -4.02 -3.74 -1.82
N ALA A 34 -3.55 -2.66 -2.44
CA ALA A 34 -4.42 -1.73 -3.16
C ALA A 34 -5.07 -2.38 -4.39
N ASP A 35 -4.49 -3.45 -4.93
CA ASP A 35 -5.14 -4.27 -5.97
C ASP A 35 -6.41 -4.98 -5.50
N CYS A 36 -6.60 -5.17 -4.18
CA CYS A 36 -7.83 -5.76 -3.63
C CYS A 36 -8.97 -4.76 -3.42
N LEU A 37 -8.65 -3.45 -3.36
CA LEU A 37 -9.60 -2.40 -3.01
C LEU A 37 -10.62 -2.14 -4.12
N ASP A 38 -11.80 -1.67 -3.70
CA ASP A 38 -12.75 -1.09 -4.65
C ASP A 38 -12.17 0.19 -5.26
N PRO A 39 -12.44 0.50 -6.55
CA PRO A 39 -11.83 1.64 -7.24
C PRO A 39 -12.01 3.00 -6.53
N ASN A 40 -13.13 3.20 -5.84
CA ASN A 40 -13.39 4.43 -5.08
C ASN A 40 -12.47 4.58 -3.86
N GLU A 41 -12.09 3.47 -3.23
CA GLU A 41 -11.22 3.47 -2.05
C GLU A 41 -9.78 3.80 -2.43
N VAL A 42 -9.37 3.46 -3.66
CA VAL A 42 -8.05 3.80 -4.22
C VAL A 42 -7.78 5.31 -4.20
N LEU A 43 -8.82 6.15 -4.27
CA LEU A 43 -8.68 7.61 -4.18
C LEU A 43 -8.20 8.09 -2.81
N HIS A 44 -8.37 7.26 -1.78
CA HIS A 44 -8.15 7.64 -0.38
C HIS A 44 -6.94 6.92 0.25
N ILE A 45 -6.23 6.07 -0.49
CA ILE A 45 -5.13 5.23 0.04
C ILE A 45 -4.00 6.05 0.66
N ARG A 46 -3.78 7.30 0.24
CA ARG A 46 -2.76 8.18 0.82
C ARG A 46 -2.98 8.42 2.32
N SER A 47 -4.22 8.42 2.79
CA SER A 47 -4.57 8.61 4.21
C SER A 47 -4.33 7.35 5.06
N PHE A 48 -4.08 6.20 4.44
CA PHE A 48 -4.05 4.93 5.14
C PHE A 48 -2.94 4.82 6.19
N PRO A 49 -1.68 5.24 5.93
CA PRO A 49 -0.60 5.10 6.92
C PRO A 49 -0.89 5.85 8.22
N GLU A 50 -1.39 7.08 8.13
CA GLU A 50 -1.83 7.88 9.28
C GLU A 50 -2.91 7.15 10.09
N ARG A 51 -3.92 6.60 9.41
CA ARG A 51 -5.03 5.86 10.04
C ARG A 51 -4.59 4.52 10.64
N ALA A 52 -3.63 3.85 9.99
CA ALA A 52 -3.11 2.58 10.43
C ALA A 52 -2.29 2.73 11.73
N GLY A 53 -1.53 3.81 11.87
CA GLY A 53 -0.74 4.10 13.06
C GLY A 53 0.41 3.13 13.31
N ILE A 54 0.75 2.30 12.32
CA ILE A 54 1.93 1.42 12.30
C ILE A 54 2.59 1.50 10.91
N PRO A 55 3.85 1.05 10.75
CA PRO A 55 4.48 0.99 9.43
C PRO A 55 3.63 0.19 8.44
N THR A 56 3.44 0.75 7.24
CA THR A 56 2.65 0.12 6.18
C THR A 56 3.41 -0.01 4.88
N ILE A 57 3.15 -1.09 4.15
CA ILE A 57 3.63 -1.34 2.79
C ILE A 57 2.49 -1.03 1.81
N LEU A 58 2.78 -0.26 0.75
CA LEU A 58 1.87 -0.12 -0.39
C LEU A 58 2.23 -1.14 -1.46
N SER A 59 1.26 -1.96 -1.86
CA SER A 59 1.42 -2.97 -2.91
C SER A 59 0.28 -2.90 -3.92
N VAL A 60 0.61 -3.00 -5.22
CA VAL A 60 -0.37 -3.07 -6.32
C VAL A 60 0.00 -4.24 -7.24
N ARG A 61 -0.38 -5.45 -6.84
CA ARG A 61 0.08 -6.68 -7.50
C ARG A 61 -0.69 -6.95 -8.80
N ARG A 62 0.04 -7.23 -9.89
CA ARG A 62 -0.54 -7.59 -11.21
C ARG A 62 -1.28 -8.92 -11.13
N ARG A 63 -2.29 -9.10 -11.98
CA ARG A 63 -2.95 -10.40 -12.19
C ARG A 63 -1.95 -11.51 -12.56
N ALA A 64 -0.98 -11.20 -13.41
CA ALA A 64 0.07 -12.14 -13.84
C ALA A 64 0.98 -12.62 -12.69
N ASP A 65 1.09 -11.83 -11.61
CA ASP A 65 1.88 -12.16 -10.42
C ASP A 65 1.00 -12.59 -9.23
N GLY A 66 -0.24 -13.03 -9.49
CA GLY A 66 -1.16 -13.52 -8.47
C GLY A 66 -1.92 -12.43 -7.69
N GLY A 67 -1.92 -11.19 -8.18
CA GLY A 67 -2.75 -10.10 -7.68
C GLY A 67 -4.11 -9.98 -8.36
N TYR A 68 -4.80 -8.88 -8.08
CA TYR A 68 -6.12 -8.55 -8.64
C TYR A 68 -6.10 -7.35 -9.58
N PHE A 69 -4.95 -6.73 -9.84
CA PHE A 69 -4.86 -5.59 -10.76
C PHE A 69 -4.89 -6.08 -12.21
N GLU A 70 -5.94 -5.71 -12.95
CA GLU A 70 -6.18 -6.16 -14.33
C GLU A 70 -5.96 -5.08 -15.40
N ASP A 71 -5.88 -3.81 -15.00
CA ASP A 71 -5.63 -2.70 -15.92
C ASP A 71 -4.16 -2.63 -16.37
N GLY A 72 -3.86 -1.77 -17.33
CA GLY A 72 -2.50 -1.57 -17.84
C GLY A 72 -1.54 -0.90 -16.83
N GLU A 73 -0.24 -1.05 -17.08
CA GLU A 73 0.84 -0.51 -16.23
C GLU A 73 0.75 1.00 -15.99
N GLY A 74 0.24 1.77 -16.96
CA GLY A 74 0.00 3.21 -16.78
C GLY A 74 -1.05 3.50 -15.70
N ALA A 75 -2.13 2.72 -15.65
CA ALA A 75 -3.13 2.83 -14.58
C ALA A 75 -2.54 2.37 -13.24
N ARG A 76 -1.69 1.34 -13.25
CA ARG A 76 -1.00 0.85 -12.06
C ARG A 76 -0.07 1.89 -11.45
N LEU A 77 0.70 2.59 -12.29
CA LEU A 77 1.54 3.71 -11.89
C LEU A 77 0.71 4.83 -11.23
N VAL A 78 -0.49 5.10 -11.75
CA VAL A 78 -1.41 6.10 -11.16
C VAL A 78 -1.83 5.70 -9.75
N VAL A 79 -2.06 4.41 -9.47
CA VAL A 79 -2.35 3.93 -8.12
C VAL A 79 -1.18 4.17 -7.17
N PHE A 80 0.03 3.80 -7.57
CA PHE A 80 1.23 4.10 -6.78
C PHE A 80 1.40 5.60 -6.55
N ALA A 81 1.27 6.41 -7.59
CA ALA A 81 1.37 7.86 -7.49
C ALA A 81 0.35 8.45 -6.51
N LYS A 82 -0.90 7.95 -6.50
CA LYS A 82 -1.91 8.37 -5.51
C LYS A 82 -1.48 8.07 -4.08
N GLY A 83 -0.90 6.90 -3.83
CA GLY A 83 -0.43 6.51 -2.49
C GLY A 83 0.79 7.31 -2.00
N LEU A 84 1.64 7.75 -2.93
CA LEU A 84 2.89 8.47 -2.62
C LEU A 84 2.77 10.00 -2.74
N ALA A 85 1.68 10.51 -3.32
CA ALA A 85 1.47 11.94 -3.51
C ALA A 85 1.44 12.69 -2.17
N PHE A 86 1.98 13.92 -2.16
CA PHE A 86 1.97 14.80 -0.98
C PHE A 86 2.52 14.11 0.28
N ALA A 87 3.69 13.48 0.15
CA ALA A 87 4.39 12.87 1.29
C ALA A 87 4.55 13.88 2.44
N SER A 88 4.21 13.43 3.65
CA SER A 88 4.35 14.21 4.87
C SER A 88 5.82 14.31 5.27
N ARG A 89 6.19 15.42 5.91
CA ARG A 89 7.50 15.53 6.58
C ARG A 89 7.62 14.55 7.75
N ASP A 90 6.50 14.20 8.39
CA ASP A 90 6.47 13.12 9.36
C ASP A 90 6.32 11.79 8.63
N ARG A 91 7.42 11.05 8.51
CA ARG A 91 7.50 9.76 7.82
C ARG A 91 6.55 8.70 8.36
N ARG A 92 6.09 8.83 9.61
CA ARG A 92 5.11 7.91 10.20
C ARG A 92 3.73 8.04 9.56
N LEU A 93 3.47 9.14 8.85
CA LEU A 93 2.24 9.40 8.12
C LEU A 93 2.33 9.00 6.64
N ASN A 94 3.47 8.43 6.21
CA ASN A 94 3.69 7.93 4.86
C ASN A 94 3.73 6.41 4.86
N PHE A 95 3.59 5.79 3.68
CA PHE A 95 3.92 4.38 3.53
C PHE A 95 5.41 4.20 3.86
N ALA A 96 5.72 3.25 4.73
CA ALA A 96 7.09 2.97 5.14
C ALA A 96 7.86 2.21 4.04
N TYR A 97 7.14 1.46 3.21
CA TYR A 97 7.68 0.68 2.11
C TYR A 97 6.72 0.68 0.92
N VAL A 98 7.26 0.41 -0.26
CA VAL A 98 6.50 0.18 -1.49
C VAL A 98 6.99 -1.13 -2.08
N ASP A 99 6.06 -2.03 -2.39
CA ASP A 99 6.35 -3.27 -3.09
C ASP A 99 6.26 -3.04 -4.60
N ILE A 100 7.37 -3.24 -5.30
CA ILE A 100 7.53 -3.03 -6.74
C ILE A 100 8.13 -4.30 -7.33
N GLU A 101 7.49 -4.86 -8.35
CA GLU A 101 8.01 -6.02 -9.07
C GLU A 101 9.30 -5.68 -9.83
N GLN A 102 10.24 -6.63 -9.86
CA GLN A 102 11.60 -6.41 -10.37
C GLN A 102 11.67 -5.93 -11.83
N ASP A 103 10.69 -6.29 -12.64
CA ASP A 103 10.53 -5.92 -14.05
C ASP A 103 9.75 -4.61 -14.24
N PHE A 104 9.17 -4.05 -13.18
CA PHE A 104 8.45 -2.77 -13.20
C PHE A 104 9.37 -1.60 -12.82
N ARG A 105 10.28 -1.24 -13.73
CA ARG A 105 11.29 -0.20 -13.48
C ARG A 105 10.84 1.17 -13.95
N ILE A 106 10.40 2.01 -13.02
CA ILE A 106 10.05 3.40 -13.27
C ILE A 106 10.87 4.30 -12.33
N PRO A 107 11.94 4.97 -12.80
CA PRO A 107 12.83 5.75 -11.94
C PRO A 107 12.11 6.79 -11.08
N ALA A 108 11.12 7.49 -11.64
CA ALA A 108 10.33 8.47 -10.91
C ALA A 108 9.52 7.86 -9.75
N LEU A 109 9.07 6.61 -9.88
CA LEU A 109 8.38 5.88 -8.82
C LEU A 109 9.36 5.49 -7.71
N GLU A 110 10.55 5.00 -8.07
CA GLU A 110 11.59 4.66 -7.11
C GLU A 110 12.08 5.88 -6.32
N GLU A 111 12.16 7.05 -6.95
CA GLU A 111 12.46 8.31 -6.26
C GLU A 111 11.33 8.72 -5.31
N ALA A 112 10.07 8.64 -5.75
CA ALA A 112 8.92 8.96 -4.91
C ALA A 112 8.83 8.06 -3.67
N ALA A 113 9.21 6.79 -3.79
CA ALA A 113 9.20 5.82 -2.70
C ALA A 113 10.24 6.07 -1.59
N ARG A 114 11.16 7.04 -1.76
CA ARG A 114 12.22 7.35 -0.78
C ARG A 114 11.84 8.47 0.21
N THR A 115 10.61 8.96 0.17
CA THR A 115 10.14 10.16 0.90
C THR A 115 9.68 9.89 2.33
#